data_AF-A0A2S8PTH9-F1
#
_entry.id   AF-A0A2S8PTH9-F1
#
_cell.length_a   1.000
_cell.length_b   1.000
_cell.length_c   1.000
_cell.angle_alpha   90.00
_cell.angle_beta   90.00
_cell.angle_gamma   90.00
#
_symmetry.space_group_name_H-M   'P 1'
#
loop_
_entity.id
_entity.type
_entity.pdbx_description
1 polymer ?
#
loop_
_entity_poly.entity_id
_entity_poly.type
_entity_poly.pdbx_seq_one_letter_code
_entity_poly.pdbx_strand_id
1 'polypeptide(L)'
;MSRSRYTPEQKQHHVAQWRHSNLTRKQYCEQHQLSFSSFRDWIADSHKMRQPLSQTLPALLPVSLQPDDAPTVTLHTPDGYAIACPLTLLPDVMRVLARC
;
A
#
# COMPACT_ATOMS: atom_id res chain seq x y z
N MET A 1 -41.04 3.89 -11.08
CA MET A 1 -40.47 5.24 -10.90
C MET A 1 -39.92 5.37 -9.48
N SER A 2 -38.62 5.10 -9.23
CA SER A 2 -38.00 5.47 -7.96
C SER A 2 -37.15 6.71 -8.18
N ARG A 3 -37.76 7.88 -7.97
CA ARG A 3 -37.07 9.16 -7.89
C ARG A 3 -35.98 9.00 -6.83
N SER A 4 -34.71 9.11 -7.23
CA SER A 4 -33.62 9.25 -6.25
C SER A 4 -33.99 10.43 -5.35
N ARG A 5 -34.43 10.15 -4.12
CA ARG A 5 -34.80 11.19 -3.13
C ARG A 5 -33.58 11.96 -2.59
N TYR A 6 -32.39 11.59 -3.05
CA TYR A 6 -31.12 12.10 -2.55
C TYR A 6 -30.34 12.74 -3.67
N THR A 7 -29.93 14.00 -3.45
CA THR A 7 -28.97 14.70 -4.32
C THR A 7 -27.61 14.01 -4.25
N PRO A 8 -26.74 14.16 -5.26
CA PRO A 8 -25.39 13.61 -5.22
C PRO A 8 -24.60 14.04 -3.97
N GLU A 9 -24.79 15.27 -3.50
CA GLU A 9 -24.15 15.78 -2.28
C GLU A 9 -24.64 15.05 -1.03
N GLN A 10 -25.95 14.81 -0.92
CA GLN A 10 -26.53 14.05 0.18
C GLN A 10 -26.02 12.60 0.21
N LYS A 11 -25.88 11.97 -0.97
CA LYS A 11 -25.31 10.61 -1.08
C LYS A 11 -23.86 10.59 -0.57
N GLN A 12 -23.05 11.56 -0.99
CA GLN A 12 -21.66 11.68 -0.53
C GLN A 12 -21.57 11.92 0.97
N HIS A 13 -22.46 12.76 1.52
CA HIS A 13 -22.52 13.03 2.95
C HIS A 13 -22.84 11.76 3.74
N HIS A 14 -23.82 10.96 3.31
CA HIS A 14 -24.13 9.68 3.94
C HIS A 14 -22.97 8.68 3.88
N VAL A 15 -22.28 8.57 2.73
CA VAL A 15 -21.11 7.69 2.60
C VAL A 15 -19.96 8.16 3.50
N ALA A 16 -19.74 9.47 3.61
CA ALA A 16 -18.74 10.03 4.51
C ALA A 16 -19.11 9.78 5.98
N GLN A 17 -20.33 10.07 6.39
CA GLN A 17 -20.80 9.79 7.76
C GLN A 17 -20.66 8.31 8.11
N TRP A 18 -21.12 7.41 7.23
CA TRP A 18 -21.00 5.96 7.42
C TRP A 18 -19.54 5.52 7.69
N ARG A 19 -18.57 6.08 6.94
CA ARG A 19 -17.15 5.79 7.15
C ARG A 19 -16.62 6.23 8.51
N HIS A 20 -17.16 7.30 9.09
CA HIS A 20 -16.77 7.79 10.42
C HIS A 20 -17.57 7.10 11.55
N SER A 21 -18.74 6.54 11.26
CA SER A 21 -19.60 5.92 12.27
C SER A 21 -19.14 4.52 12.73
N ASN A 22 -18.14 3.90 12.09
CA ASN A 22 -17.71 2.51 12.34
C ASN A 22 -18.85 1.46 12.27
N LEU A 23 -20.00 1.82 11.70
CA LEU A 23 -21.16 0.93 11.57
C LEU A 23 -20.99 0.03 10.35
N THR A 24 -21.54 -1.18 10.41
CA THR A 24 -21.65 -2.01 9.20
C THR A 24 -22.63 -1.37 8.22
N ARG A 25 -22.46 -1.64 6.92
CA ARG A 25 -23.34 -1.11 5.85
C ARG A 25 -24.82 -1.38 6.14
N LYS A 26 -25.14 -2.56 6.68
CA LYS A 26 -26.51 -2.97 7.03
C LYS A 26 -27.07 -2.12 8.18
N GLN A 27 -26.32 -1.98 9.27
CA GLN A 27 -26.73 -1.17 10.43
C GLN A 27 -26.95 0.30 10.06
N TYR A 28 -26.06 0.87 9.24
CA TYR A 28 -26.21 2.25 8.77
C TYR A 28 -27.46 2.42 7.89
N CYS A 29 -27.75 1.45 7.02
CA CYS A 29 -28.95 1.46 6.20
C CYS A 29 -30.23 1.33 7.04
N GLU A 30 -30.23 0.46 8.06
CA GLU A 30 -31.35 0.28 8.99
C GLU A 30 -31.63 1.55 9.81
N GLN A 31 -30.58 2.20 10.33
CA GLN A 31 -30.70 3.43 11.13
C GLN A 31 -31.20 4.62 10.31
N HIS A 32 -30.71 4.78 9.08
CA HIS A 32 -31.04 5.92 8.22
C HIS A 32 -32.16 5.62 7.20
N GLN A 33 -32.82 4.47 7.32
CA GLN A 33 -33.89 4.00 6.42
C GLN A 33 -33.49 4.06 4.93
N LEU A 34 -32.24 3.71 4.65
CA LEU A 34 -31.68 3.69 3.31
C LEU A 34 -31.87 2.31 2.69
N SER A 35 -32.13 2.28 1.38
CA SER A 35 -32.10 1.03 0.63
C SER A 35 -30.67 0.53 0.53
N PHE A 36 -30.43 -0.71 0.98
CA PHE A 36 -29.10 -1.34 0.94
C PHE A 36 -28.53 -1.39 -0.49
N SER A 37 -29.37 -1.70 -1.48
CA SER A 37 -28.98 -1.75 -2.88
C SER A 37 -28.53 -0.37 -3.38
N SER A 38 -29.31 0.67 -3.10
CA SER A 38 -28.98 2.05 -3.49
C SER A 38 -27.72 2.54 -2.79
N PHE A 39 -27.55 2.23 -1.51
CA PHE A 39 -26.37 2.65 -0.74
C PHE A 39 -25.10 1.99 -1.25
N ARG A 40 -25.16 0.71 -1.65
CA ARG A 40 -24.04 0.01 -2.31
C ARG A 40 -23.62 0.73 -3.60
N ASP A 41 -24.60 1.13 -4.42
CA ASP A 41 -24.33 1.84 -5.66
C ASP A 41 -23.72 3.23 -5.40
N TRP A 42 -24.17 3.93 -4.34
CA TRP A 42 -23.58 5.22 -3.95
C TRP A 42 -22.14 5.10 -3.47
N ILE A 43 -21.79 4.03 -2.74
CA ILE A 43 -20.40 3.77 -2.37
C ILE A 43 -19.56 3.57 -3.63
N ALA A 44 -20.00 2.74 -4.58
CA ALA A 44 -19.28 2.49 -5.82
C ALA A 44 -19.11 3.78 -6.67
N ASP A 45 -20.15 4.61 -6.75
CA ASP A 45 -20.11 5.89 -7.46
C ASP A 45 -19.18 6.90 -6.79
N SER A 46 -19.16 6.95 -5.45
CA SER A 46 -18.25 7.81 -4.68
C SER A 46 -16.76 7.49 -4.92
N HIS A 47 -16.42 6.22 -5.20
CA HIS A 47 -15.05 5.82 -5.56
C HIS A 47 -14.64 6.34 -6.94
N LYS A 48 -15.59 6.45 -7.88
CA LYS A 48 -15.33 6.99 -9.23
C LYS A 48 -15.18 8.50 -9.22
N MET A 49 -16.00 9.23 -8.45
CA MET A 49 -15.91 10.69 -8.36
C MET A 49 -14.66 11.18 -7.62
N ARG A 50 -14.12 10.38 -6.70
CA ARG A 50 -12.89 10.70 -5.94
C ARG A 50 -11.61 10.30 -6.66
N GLN A 51 -11.71 9.82 -7.90
CA GLN A 51 -10.56 9.52 -8.73
C GLN A 51 -10.34 10.74 -9.65
N PRO A 52 -9.46 11.70 -9.29
CA PRO A 52 -8.85 12.51 -10.33
C PRO A 52 -8.24 11.55 -11.35
N LEU A 53 -8.23 11.94 -12.63
CA LEU A 53 -7.55 11.27 -13.74
C LEU A 53 -6.02 11.07 -13.54
N SER A 54 -5.52 11.19 -12.32
CA SER A 54 -4.16 10.87 -11.92
C SER A 54 -4.08 9.37 -11.64
N GLN A 55 -3.83 8.62 -12.71
CA GLN A 55 -2.85 7.52 -12.75
C GLN A 55 -2.75 6.73 -11.43
N THR A 56 -3.50 5.64 -11.35
CA THR A 56 -3.40 4.67 -10.27
C THR A 56 -2.11 3.87 -10.43
N LEU A 57 -0.97 4.49 -10.11
CA LEU A 57 0.18 3.71 -9.67
C LEU A 57 -0.08 3.35 -8.19
N PRO A 58 0.10 2.08 -7.79
CA PRO A 58 0.05 1.71 -6.38
C PRO A 58 0.99 2.65 -5.62
N ALA A 59 0.57 3.11 -4.44
CA ALA A 59 1.34 4.04 -3.62
C ALA A 59 2.74 3.46 -3.36
N LEU A 60 3.73 3.91 -4.14
CA LEU A 60 5.12 3.53 -3.94
C LEU A 60 5.58 4.28 -2.69
N LEU A 61 5.80 3.55 -1.60
CA LEU A 61 6.46 4.10 -0.44
C LEU A 61 7.90 4.44 -0.86
N PRO A 62 8.34 5.71 -0.75
CA PRO A 62 9.73 6.04 -1.04
C PRO A 62 10.61 5.35 -0.01
N VAL A 63 11.33 4.31 -0.43
CA VAL A 63 12.39 3.69 0.36
C VAL A 63 13.68 4.44 0.08
N SER A 64 14.20 5.13 1.09
CA SER A 64 15.52 5.73 1.01
C SER A 64 16.53 4.65 1.38
N LEU A 65 17.28 4.16 0.40
CA LEU A 65 18.43 3.30 0.66
C LEU A 65 19.53 4.21 1.23
N GLN A 66 19.78 4.13 2.53
CA GLN A 66 20.99 4.75 3.07
C GLN A 66 22.18 4.03 2.44
N PRO A 67 23.16 4.76 1.87
CA PRO A 67 24.42 4.14 1.48
C PRO A 67 25.00 3.48 2.74
N ASP A 68 25.26 2.18 2.64
CA ASP A 68 25.92 1.42 3.69
C ASP A 68 27.34 1.97 3.80
N ASP A 69 27.63 2.74 4.85
CA ASP A 69 28.95 3.33 5.11
C ASP A 69 29.95 2.27 5.60
N ALA A 70 29.54 0.99 5.68
CA ALA A 70 30.42 -0.06 6.14
C ALA A 70 31.54 -0.30 5.12
N PRO A 71 32.81 -0.28 5.57
CA PRO A 71 33.93 -0.53 4.68
C PRO A 71 33.80 -1.95 4.11
N THR A 72 33.63 -2.04 2.79
CA THR A 72 33.53 -3.30 2.05
C THR A 72 34.89 -3.62 1.41
N VAL A 73 35.29 -4.89 1.44
CA VAL A 73 36.50 -5.40 0.80
C VAL A 73 36.10 -6.41 -0.28
N THR A 74 36.80 -6.38 -1.41
CA THR A 74 36.63 -7.34 -2.50
C THR A 74 37.79 -8.33 -2.49
N LEU A 75 37.49 -9.62 -2.31
CA LEU A 75 38.44 -10.72 -2.36
C LEU A 75 38.43 -11.32 -3.77
N HIS A 76 39.60 -11.54 -4.35
CA HIS A 76 39.76 -12.17 -5.65
C HIS A 76 40.29 -13.58 -5.44
N THR A 77 39.55 -14.57 -5.91
CA THR A 77 39.97 -15.98 -5.88
C THR A 77 40.80 -16.31 -7.12
N PRO A 78 41.73 -17.28 -7.04
CA PRO A 78 42.55 -17.70 -8.18
C PRO A 78 41.70 -18.28 -9.34
N ASP A 79 40.51 -18.81 -9.05
CA ASP A 79 39.54 -19.28 -10.05
C ASP A 79 38.78 -18.14 -10.76
N GLY A 80 39.09 -16.88 -10.45
CA GLY A 80 38.55 -15.71 -11.14
C GLY A 80 37.24 -15.15 -10.55
N TYR A 81 36.77 -15.67 -9.42
CA TYR A 81 35.62 -15.09 -8.71
C TYR A 81 36.03 -13.89 -7.85
N ALA A 82 35.18 -12.87 -7.83
CA ALA A 82 35.30 -11.71 -6.95
C ALA A 82 34.17 -11.73 -5.91
N ILE A 83 34.53 -11.66 -4.63
CA ILE A 83 33.60 -11.72 -3.50
C ILE A 83 33.70 -10.40 -2.74
N ALA A 84 32.64 -9.60 -2.77
CA ALA A 84 32.54 -8.38 -1.97
C ALA A 84 31.89 -8.71 -0.62
N CYS A 85 32.55 -8.33 0.47
CA CYS A 85 32.01 -8.51 1.82
C CYS A 85 32.40 -7.35 2.74
N PRO A 86 31.60 -7.04 3.77
CA PRO A 86 32.00 -6.12 4.82
C PRO A 86 33.33 -6.53 5.47
N LEU A 87 34.18 -5.56 5.80
CA LEU A 87 35.48 -5.78 6.45
C LEU A 87 35.35 -6.58 7.75
N THR A 88 34.23 -6.41 8.46
CA THR A 88 33.91 -7.15 9.70
C THR A 88 33.74 -8.65 9.49
N LEU A 89 33.32 -9.07 8.29
CA LEU A 89 33.08 -10.47 7.94
C LEU A 89 34.25 -11.11 7.19
N LEU A 90 35.28 -10.34 6.86
CA LEU A 90 36.48 -10.82 6.16
C LEU A 90 37.13 -12.06 6.81
N PRO A 91 37.36 -12.15 8.14
CA PRO A 91 37.99 -13.34 8.72
C PRO A 91 37.12 -14.60 8.58
N ASP A 92 35.80 -14.47 8.64
CA ASP A 92 34.87 -15.58 8.45
C ASP A 92 34.82 -16.02 6.99
N VAL A 93 34.77 -15.06 6.06
CA VAL A 93 34.82 -15.33 4.61
C VAL A 93 36.13 -16.02 4.24
N MET A 94 37.27 -15.53 4.73
CA MET A 94 38.57 -16.18 4.52
C MET A 94 38.61 -17.60 5.07
N ARG A 95 37.99 -17.86 6.23
CA ARG A 95 37.92 -19.21 6.80
C ARG A 95 37.12 -20.18 5.93
N VAL A 96 36.06 -19.70 5.28
CA VAL A 96 35.26 -20.51 4.35
C VAL A 96 36.05 -20.77 3.07
N LEU A 97 36.66 -19.74 2.50
CA LEU A 97 37.45 -19.87 1.27
C LEU A 97 38.67 -20.78 1.44
N ALA A 98 39.28 -20.82 2.62
CA ALA A 98 40.39 -21.72 2.92
C ALA A 98 39.98 -23.22 3.01
N ARG A 99 38.67 -23.52 3.01
CA ARG A 99 38.15 -24.90 3.08
C ARG A 99 37.62 -25.41 1.74
N CYS A 100 37.54 -24.54 0.74
CA CYS A 100 37.18 -24.87 -0.64
C CYS A 100 38.45 -25.18 -1.43
#